data_AF-A0AAN9TN92-F1
#
_entry.id   AF-A0AAN9TN92-F1
#
_cell.length_a   1.000
_cell.length_b   1.000
_cell.length_c   1.000
_cell.angle_alpha   90.00
_cell.angle_beta   90.00
_cell.angle_gamma   90.00
#
_symmetry.space_group_name_H-M   'P 1'
#
loop_
_entity.id
_entity.type
_entity.pdbx_description
1 polymer ?
#
loop_
_entity_poly.entity_id
_entity_poly.type
_entity_poly.pdbx_seq_one_letter_code
_entity_poly.pdbx_strand_id
1 'polypeptide(L)'
;MKQVSVFVFILLLSTNLVSAGPAASGICYAGCAGVTVACFAAAGFTFGTVPGAVIAATPALATCNAAFGACEAACMAAFFLPTP
;
A
#
# COMPACT_ATOMS: atom_id res chain seq x y z
N MET A 1 11.09 -30.65 30.02
CA MET A 1 11.34 -30.45 28.58
C MET A 1 10.22 -31.01 27.69
N LYS A 2 9.78 -32.27 27.89
CA LYS A 2 8.74 -32.90 27.04
C LYS A 2 7.37 -32.19 27.07
N GLN A 3 6.93 -31.72 28.24
CA GLN A 3 5.65 -30.99 28.39
C GLN A 3 5.67 -29.57 27.78
N VAL A 4 6.82 -28.89 27.85
CA VAL A 4 7.00 -27.56 27.24
C VAL A 4 6.91 -27.66 25.72
N SER A 5 7.48 -28.72 25.15
CA SER A 5 7.39 -28.99 23.71
C SER A 5 5.94 -29.21 23.24
N VAL A 6 5.11 -29.88 24.04
CA VAL A 6 3.70 -30.14 23.72
C VAL A 6 2.88 -28.85 23.79
N PHE A 7 3.09 -28.02 24.82
CA PHE A 7 2.42 -26.72 24.94
C PHE A 7 2.78 -25.76 23.79
N VAL A 8 4.05 -25.72 23.38
CA VAL A 8 4.49 -24.91 22.24
C VAL A 8 3.82 -25.41 20.95
N PHE A 9 3.76 -26.72 20.74
CA PHE A 9 3.09 -27.31 19.56
C PHE A 9 1.60 -26.92 19.50
N ILE A 10 0.87 -27.04 20.62
CA ILE A 10 -0.56 -26.68 20.68
C ILE A 10 -0.78 -25.18 20.39
N LEU A 11 0.12 -24.30 20.83
CA LEU A 11 0.04 -22.86 20.57
C LEU A 11 0.28 -22.51 19.08
N LEU A 12 1.18 -23.24 18.41
CA LEU A 12 1.44 -23.08 16.98
C LEU A 12 0.25 -23.53 16.12
N LEU A 13 -0.42 -24.62 16.50
CA LEU A 13 -1.61 -25.14 15.81
C LEU A 13 -2.88 -24.28 16.00
N SER A 14 -2.89 -23.33 16.94
CA SER A 14 -4.03 -22.44 17.20
C SER A 14 -3.93 -21.09 16.48
N THR A 15 -2.93 -20.92 15.61
CA THR A 15 -2.85 -19.76 14.71
C THR A 15 -3.87 -19.92 13.58
N ASN A 16 -4.94 -19.11 13.61
CA ASN A 16 -5.83 -18.97 12.45
C ASN A 16 -5.03 -18.34 11.31
N LEU A 17 -5.09 -18.93 10.11
CA LEU A 17 -4.60 -18.30 8.87
C LEU A 17 -5.50 -17.10 8.57
N VAL A 18 -5.24 -15.97 9.23
CA VAL A 18 -5.81 -14.68 8.83
C VAL A 18 -5.13 -14.27 7.54
N SER A 19 -5.87 -14.31 6.43
CA SER A 19 -5.48 -13.58 5.22
C SER A 19 -5.69 -12.09 5.50
N ALA A 20 -4.66 -11.45 6.05
CA ALA A 20 -4.63 -9.99 6.20
C ALA A 20 -4.67 -9.40 4.78
N GLY A 21 -5.70 -8.61 4.50
CA GLY A 21 -6.35 -8.45 3.20
C GLY A 21 -5.49 -7.87 2.09
N PRO A 22 -4.70 -8.70 1.39
CA PRO A 22 -3.72 -8.22 0.43
C PRO A 22 -4.40 -7.83 -0.90
N ALA A 23 -5.57 -8.41 -1.17
CA ALA A 23 -6.45 -8.02 -2.26
C ALA A 23 -7.02 -6.60 -2.05
N ALA A 24 -7.51 -6.29 -0.85
CA ALA A 24 -8.05 -4.96 -0.55
C ALA A 24 -6.96 -3.87 -0.62
N SER A 25 -5.78 -4.13 -0.06
CA SER A 25 -4.64 -3.21 -0.22
C SER A 25 -4.22 -3.06 -1.68
N GLY A 26 -4.18 -4.16 -2.45
CA GLY A 26 -3.84 -4.12 -3.87
C GLY A 26 -4.80 -3.25 -4.69
N ILE A 27 -6.10 -3.36 -4.42
CA ILE A 27 -7.13 -2.51 -5.07
C ILE A 27 -6.94 -1.04 -4.69
N CYS A 28 -6.66 -0.76 -3.41
CA CYS A 28 -6.38 0.60 -2.93
C CYS A 28 -5.17 1.21 -3.64
N TYR A 29 -4.05 0.46 -3.72
CA TYR A 29 -2.84 0.87 -4.42
C TYR A 29 -3.09 1.15 -5.91
N ALA A 30 -3.83 0.26 -6.58
CA ALA A 30 -4.21 0.48 -7.98
C ALA A 30 -5.04 1.77 -8.16
N GLY A 31 -5.95 2.06 -7.23
CA GLY A 31 -6.72 3.30 -7.21
C GLY A 31 -5.85 4.55 -7.03
N CYS A 32 -4.96 4.55 -6.02
CA CYS A 32 -4.03 5.64 -5.76
C CYS A 32 -3.12 5.91 -6.97
N ALA A 33 -2.61 4.85 -7.62
CA ALA A 33 -1.83 4.96 -8.84
C ALA A 33 -2.65 5.58 -9.99
N GLY A 34 -3.90 5.14 -10.17
CA GLY A 34 -4.81 5.70 -11.18
C GLY A 34 -5.07 7.20 -11.01
N VAL A 35 -5.33 7.64 -9.77
CA VAL A 35 -5.52 9.07 -9.46
C VAL A 35 -4.26 9.88 -9.74
N THR A 36 -3.08 9.35 -9.40
CA THR A 36 -1.80 10.04 -9.61
C THR A 36 -1.47 10.17 -11.09
N VAL A 37 -1.73 9.12 -11.88
CA VAL A 37 -1.62 9.15 -13.34
C VAL A 37 -2.53 10.24 -13.92
N ALA A 38 -3.78 10.34 -13.47
CA ALA A 38 -4.70 11.37 -13.92
C ALA A 38 -4.23 12.79 -13.53
N CYS A 39 -3.70 12.97 -12.32
CA CYS A 39 -3.17 14.25 -11.83
C CYS A 39 -1.94 14.72 -12.63
N PHE A 40 -1.00 13.82 -12.90
CA PHE A 40 0.16 14.10 -13.77
C PHE A 40 -0.29 14.41 -15.20
N ALA A 41 -1.24 13.65 -15.75
CA ALA A 41 -1.77 13.87 -17.08
C ALA A 41 -2.47 15.23 -17.21
N ALA A 42 -3.23 15.65 -16.19
CA ALA A 42 -3.84 16.98 -16.14
C ALA A 42 -2.78 18.12 -16.12
N ALA A 43 -1.59 17.85 -15.55
CA ALA A 43 -0.46 18.75 -15.61
C ALA A 43 0.35 18.67 -16.92
N GLY A 44 -0.02 17.77 -17.85
CA GLY A 44 0.68 17.57 -19.13
C GLY A 44 1.89 16.63 -19.06
N PHE A 45 2.01 15.84 -17.99
CA PHE A 45 3.12 14.91 -17.78
C PHE A 45 2.64 13.46 -17.71
N THR A 46 3.53 12.53 -18.07
CA THR A 46 3.29 11.10 -17.88
C THR A 46 3.90 10.65 -16.55
N PHE A 47 3.09 10.09 -15.65
CA PHE A 47 3.60 9.56 -14.39
C PHE A 47 4.63 8.45 -14.62
N GLY A 48 5.70 8.43 -13.81
CA GLY A 48 6.80 7.47 -13.92
C GLY A 48 7.87 7.81 -14.96
N THR A 49 7.66 8.80 -15.85
CA THR A 49 8.67 9.22 -16.84
C THR A 49 9.39 10.51 -16.46
N VAL A 50 8.90 11.23 -15.45
CA VAL A 50 9.45 12.52 -15.02
C VAL A 50 10.54 12.30 -13.95
N PRO A 51 11.76 12.83 -14.13
CA PRO A 51 12.79 12.71 -13.10
C PRO A 51 12.40 13.45 -11.82
N GLY A 52 12.77 12.89 -10.67
CA GLY A 52 12.36 13.40 -9.35
C GLY A 52 12.71 14.87 -9.10
N ALA A 53 13.83 15.37 -9.64
CA ALA A 53 14.19 16.78 -9.54
C ALA A 53 13.17 17.71 -10.22
N VAL A 54 12.63 17.31 -11.38
CA VAL A 54 11.60 18.07 -12.10
C VAL A 54 10.27 17.99 -11.37
N ILE A 55 9.93 16.83 -10.79
CA ILE A 55 8.75 16.69 -9.94
C ILE A 55 8.83 17.65 -8.75
N ALA A 56 9.97 17.70 -8.05
CA ALA A 56 10.17 18.58 -6.90
C ALA A 56 10.14 20.08 -7.28
N ALA A 57 10.64 20.43 -8.46
CA ALA A 57 10.65 21.80 -8.97
C ALA A 57 9.28 22.25 -9.53
N THR A 58 8.35 21.33 -9.77
CA THR A 58 7.04 21.63 -10.37
C THR A 58 5.93 21.48 -9.33
N PRO A 59 5.30 22.57 -8.84
CA PRO A 59 4.37 22.52 -7.70
C PRO A 59 3.20 21.55 -7.89
N ALA A 60 2.63 21.50 -9.11
CA ALA A 60 1.55 20.58 -9.44
C ALA A 60 2.00 19.11 -9.33
N LEU A 61 3.17 18.76 -9.85
CA LEU A 61 3.69 17.39 -9.80
C LEU A 61 4.10 16.99 -8.38
N ALA A 62 4.73 17.90 -7.64
CA ALA A 62 5.10 17.69 -6.25
C ALA A 62 3.87 17.38 -5.38
N THR A 63 2.78 18.13 -5.57
CA THR A 63 1.52 17.91 -4.84
C THR A 63 0.82 16.62 -5.26
N CYS A 64 0.74 16.31 -6.56
CA CYS A 64 0.22 15.02 -7.04
C CYS A 64 0.99 13.84 -6.41
N ASN A 65 2.32 13.91 -6.39
CA ASN A 65 3.17 12.83 -5.89
C ASN A 65 3.14 12.71 -4.35
N ALA A 66 3.01 13.83 -3.63
CA ALA A 66 2.80 13.80 -2.18
C ALA A 66 1.44 13.19 -1.83
N ALA A 67 0.38 13.53 -2.56
CA ALA A 67 -0.95 12.94 -2.39
C ALA A 67 -0.94 11.42 -2.68
N PHE A 68 -0.20 11.00 -3.72
CA PHE A 68 0.04 9.59 -4.00
C PHE A 68 0.63 8.86 -2.79
N GLY A 69 1.75 9.35 -2.26
CA GLY A 69 2.40 8.73 -1.11
C GLY A 69 1.51 8.66 0.13
N ALA A 70 0.71 9.69 0.40
CA ALA A 70 -0.25 9.67 1.50
C ALA A 70 -1.39 8.65 1.28
N CYS A 71 -1.88 8.52 0.05
CA CYS A 71 -2.88 7.54 -0.34
C CYS A 71 -2.35 6.10 -0.15
N GLU A 72 -1.14 5.83 -0.64
CA GLU A 72 -0.46 4.53 -0.48
C GLU A 72 -0.23 4.18 1.00
N ALA A 73 0.15 5.15 1.82
CA ALA A 73 0.30 4.95 3.26
C ALA A 73 -1.02 4.56 3.94
N ALA A 74 -2.14 5.16 3.53
CA ALA A 74 -3.46 4.80 4.03
C ALA A 74 -3.90 3.40 3.60
N CYS A 75 -3.47 2.91 2.42
CA CYS A 75 -3.75 1.56 1.95
C CYS A 75 -3.18 0.46 2.87
N MET A 76 -2.21 0.77 3.73
CA MET A 76 -1.73 -0.18 4.74
C MET A 76 -2.79 -0.52 5.78
N ALA A 77 -3.74 0.38 6.05
CA ALA A 77 -4.87 0.04 6.90
C ALA A 77 -5.70 -1.10 6.26
N ALA A 78 -5.89 -1.09 4.94
CA ALA A 78 -6.60 -2.15 4.22
C ALA A 78 -5.86 -3.49 4.22
N PHE A 79 -4.53 -3.47 4.32
CA PHE A 79 -3.72 -4.69 4.42
C PHE A 79 -3.90 -5.40 5.78
N PHE A 80 -4.01 -4.65 6.88
CA PHE A 80 -4.19 -5.23 8.20
C PHE A 80 -5.64 -5.63 8.51
N LEU A 81 -6.59 -5.19 7.68
CA LEU A 81 -7.98 -5.58 7.79
C LEU A 81 -8.18 -6.97 7.16
N PRO A 82 -8.94 -7.87 7.81
CA PRO A 82 -9.29 -9.14 7.19
C PRO A 82 -10.15 -8.87 5.95
N THR A 83 -9.77 -9.46 4.81
CA THR A 83 -10.64 -9.55 3.65
C THR A 83 -11.58 -10.75 3.78
N PRO A 84 -12.84 -10.63 3.31
CA PRO A 84 -13.78 -11.75 3.29
C PRO A 84 -13.28 -12.94 2.47
#